data_AF-A0A554WZ30-F1
#
_entry.id   AF-A0A554WZ30-F1
#
_cell.length_a   1.000
_cell.length_b   1.000
_cell.length_c   1.000
_cell.angle_alpha   90.00
_cell.angle_beta   90.00
_cell.angle_gamma   90.00
#
_symmetry.space_group_name_H-M   'P 1'
#
loop_
_entity.id
_entity.type
_entity.pdbx_description
1 polymer ?
#
loop_
_entity_poly.entity_id
_entity_poly.type
_entity_poly.pdbx_seq_one_letter_code
_entity_poly.pdbx_strand_id
1 'polypeptide(L)'
;MNVKKVIVATIFAVAFPTMASAACPYDPNCLNNPYGAGSPYKADGLNNPYSQYGSPYSNKSHTNPYATDAPKLYDSQGNYRGRLSNNPYDPDSTSNPYGRYGSQYSPDSINNPYGAGNPYSNKPIYVVPSR
;
A
#
# COMPACT_ATOMS: atom_id res chain seq x y z
N MET A 1 35.42 -42.10 -20.72
CA MET A 1 34.05 -41.62 -20.39
C MET A 1 34.18 -40.24 -19.75
N ASN A 2 33.74 -39.18 -20.42
CA ASN A 2 33.87 -37.81 -19.92
C ASN A 2 32.50 -37.12 -20.12
N VAL A 3 31.67 -37.12 -19.08
CA VAL A 3 30.33 -36.51 -19.13
C VAL A 3 30.44 -35.11 -18.56
N LYS A 4 30.43 -34.10 -19.44
CA LYS A 4 30.30 -32.70 -19.04
C LYS A 4 28.88 -32.49 -18.52
N LYS A 5 28.75 -32.18 -17.22
CA LYS A 5 27.48 -31.79 -16.60
C LYS A 5 27.06 -30.43 -17.15
N VAL A 6 25.97 -30.39 -17.93
CA VAL A 6 25.30 -29.16 -18.34
C VAL A 6 24.28 -28.83 -17.26
N ILE A 7 24.52 -27.77 -16.48
CA ILE A 7 23.55 -27.21 -15.56
C ILE A 7 22.78 -26.13 -16.32
N VAL A 8 21.55 -26.44 -16.70
CA VAL A 8 20.59 -25.44 -17.22
C VAL A 8 19.99 -24.74 -16.01
N ALA A 9 20.41 -23.51 -15.74
CA ALA A 9 19.79 -22.65 -14.74
C ALA A 9 18.63 -21.91 -15.40
N THR A 10 17.41 -22.38 -15.18
CA THR A 10 16.17 -21.69 -15.56
C THR A 10 16.01 -20.45 -14.69
N ILE A 11 16.15 -19.27 -15.31
CA ILE A 11 15.87 -17.98 -14.66
C ILE A 11 14.36 -17.84 -14.54
N PHE A 12 13.82 -18.03 -13.34
CA PHE A 12 12.46 -17.61 -13.01
C PHE A 12 12.43 -16.08 -12.96
N ALA A 13 11.98 -15.45 -14.04
CA ALA A 13 11.67 -14.03 -14.06
C ALA A 13 10.43 -13.81 -13.18
N VAL A 14 10.62 -13.43 -11.92
CA VAL A 14 9.53 -13.02 -11.04
C VAL A 14 9.09 -11.64 -11.50
N ALA A 15 8.00 -11.57 -12.25
CA ALA A 15 7.37 -10.31 -12.61
C ALA A 15 6.76 -9.69 -11.35
N PHE A 16 7.46 -8.71 -10.76
CA PHE A 16 6.87 -7.87 -9.73
C PHE A 16 5.73 -7.06 -10.38
N PRO A 17 4.48 -7.14 -9.89
CA PRO A 17 3.43 -6.27 -10.38
C PRO A 17 3.85 -4.82 -10.10
N THR A 18 4.01 -4.02 -11.14
CA THR A 18 4.26 -2.59 -11.00
C THR A 18 3.02 -1.98 -10.38
N MET A 19 3.09 -1.62 -9.10
CA MET A 19 2.02 -0.89 -8.43
C MET A 19 1.80 0.41 -9.19
N ALA A 20 0.67 0.50 -9.89
CA ALA A 20 0.24 1.72 -10.57
C ALA A 20 -0.16 2.74 -9.50
N SER A 21 0.79 3.55 -9.04
CA SER A 21 0.47 4.73 -8.25
C SER A 21 -0.06 5.80 -9.21
N ALA A 22 -1.22 6.39 -8.89
CA ALA A 22 -1.73 7.54 -9.62
C ALA A 22 -0.67 8.65 -9.58
N ALA A 23 -0.07 8.95 -10.73
CA ALA A 23 1.00 9.93 -10.82
C ALA A 23 0.43 11.36 -10.85
N CYS A 24 0.19 11.96 -9.69
CA CYS A 24 -0.25 13.36 -9.54
C CYS A 24 0.82 14.26 -8.87
N PRO A 25 2.01 14.44 -9.48
CA PRO A 25 3.15 15.11 -8.84
C PRO A 25 2.91 16.59 -8.52
N TYR A 26 1.93 17.24 -9.15
CA TYR A 26 1.61 18.66 -8.94
C TYR A 26 0.43 18.89 -7.99
N ASP A 27 -0.31 17.86 -7.60
CA ASP A 27 -1.42 17.99 -6.66
C ASP A 27 -0.89 18.00 -5.21
N PRO A 28 -1.13 19.07 -4.43
CA PRO A 28 -0.66 19.14 -3.04
C PRO A 28 -1.20 18.04 -2.12
N ASN A 29 -2.32 17.39 -2.46
CA ASN A 29 -2.93 16.33 -1.65
C ASN A 29 -2.45 14.93 -2.01
N CYS A 30 -1.65 14.78 -3.07
CA CYS A 30 -1.17 13.48 -3.50
C CYS A 30 0.07 13.02 -2.74
N LEU A 31 0.09 11.73 -2.36
CA LEU A 31 1.20 11.12 -1.61
C LEU A 31 2.48 10.96 -2.42
N ASN A 32 2.40 11.09 -3.76
CA ASN A 32 3.56 11.10 -4.63
C ASN A 32 4.08 12.52 -4.93
N ASN A 33 3.44 13.57 -4.41
CA ASN A 33 3.96 14.93 -4.47
C ASN A 33 4.87 15.21 -3.25
N PRO A 34 6.21 15.30 -3.43
CA PRO A 34 7.16 15.49 -2.33
C PRO A 34 7.12 16.90 -1.72
N TYR A 35 6.43 17.84 -2.37
CA TYR A 35 6.20 19.20 -1.86
C TYR A 35 4.83 19.36 -1.17
N GLY A 36 3.98 18.32 -1.23
CA GLY A 36 2.64 18.30 -0.65
C GLY A 36 2.46 17.21 0.40
N ALA A 37 1.36 16.46 0.33
CA ALA A 37 1.02 15.38 1.25
C ALA A 37 2.09 14.27 1.29
N GLY A 38 2.82 14.08 0.18
CA GLY A 38 3.95 13.16 0.09
C GLY A 38 5.27 13.68 0.67
N SER A 39 5.31 14.90 1.20
CA SER A 39 6.54 15.48 1.72
C SER A 39 7.09 14.71 2.94
N PRO A 40 8.40 14.39 2.95
CA PRO A 40 9.03 13.76 4.12
C PRO A 40 9.15 14.72 5.31
N TYR A 41 8.90 16.03 5.11
CA TYR A 41 9.00 17.05 6.16
C TYR A 41 7.64 17.51 6.69
N LYS A 42 6.52 17.00 6.14
CA LYS A 42 5.19 17.30 6.66
C LYS A 42 5.05 16.72 8.07
N ALA A 43 4.79 17.56 9.06
CA ALA A 43 4.77 17.17 10.49
C ALA A 43 3.85 15.97 10.78
N ASP A 44 2.73 15.92 10.06
CA ASP A 44 1.65 14.93 10.12
C ASP A 44 1.49 14.22 8.76
N GLY A 45 2.61 14.00 8.04
CA GLY A 45 2.64 13.34 6.73
C GLY A 45 2.96 11.84 6.79
N LEU A 46 2.31 11.04 5.93
CA LEU A 46 2.55 9.58 5.86
C LEU A 46 3.97 9.21 5.46
N ASN A 47 4.65 10.08 4.71
CA ASN A 47 6.02 9.85 4.25
C ASN A 47 7.08 10.43 5.21
N ASN A 48 6.66 11.07 6.31
CA ASN A 48 7.57 11.55 7.34
C ASN A 48 7.76 10.46 8.41
N PRO A 49 8.96 9.85 8.53
CA PRO A 49 9.24 8.78 9.48
C PRO A 49 9.28 9.23 10.95
N TYR A 50 9.23 10.54 11.20
CA TYR A 50 9.13 11.12 12.54
C TYR A 50 7.71 11.56 12.89
N SER A 51 6.77 11.48 11.95
CA SER A 51 5.36 11.84 12.20
C SER A 51 4.59 10.73 12.89
N GLN A 52 3.44 11.09 13.47
CA GLN A 52 2.49 10.14 14.04
C GLN A 52 1.99 9.08 13.03
N TYR A 53 1.94 9.40 11.73
CA TYR A 53 1.34 8.52 10.73
C TYR A 53 2.36 7.80 9.82
N GLY A 54 3.63 8.22 9.83
CA GLY A 54 4.72 7.58 9.08
C GLY A 54 5.78 6.91 9.96
N SER A 55 5.81 7.17 11.26
CA SER A 55 6.82 6.61 12.17
C SER A 55 6.64 5.11 12.41
N PRO A 56 7.72 4.30 12.41
CA PRO A 56 7.61 2.86 12.69
C PRO A 56 7.19 2.55 14.14
N TYR A 57 7.14 3.55 15.03
CA TYR A 57 6.84 3.36 16.46
C TYR A 57 5.43 3.76 16.86
N SER A 58 4.72 4.53 16.03
CA SER A 58 3.38 5.01 16.36
C SER A 58 2.32 3.95 16.10
N ASN A 59 1.35 3.80 17.01
CA ASN A 59 0.20 2.91 16.81
C ASN A 59 -0.77 3.40 15.72
N LYS A 60 -0.59 4.65 15.25
CA LYS A 60 -1.36 5.27 14.16
C LYS A 60 -0.63 5.28 12.82
N SER A 61 0.55 4.68 12.76
CA SER A 61 1.38 4.69 11.56
C SER A 61 1.05 3.54 10.61
N HIS A 62 1.14 3.81 9.30
CA HIS A 62 1.05 2.75 8.30
C HIS A 62 2.30 1.86 8.26
N THR A 63 3.47 2.38 8.68
CA THR A 63 4.74 1.65 8.61
C THR A 63 4.99 0.72 9.78
N ASN A 64 4.27 0.89 10.89
CA ASN A 64 4.42 0.08 12.10
C ASN A 64 3.71 -1.28 11.91
N PRO A 65 4.44 -2.42 11.93
CA PRO A 65 3.85 -3.75 11.73
C PRO A 65 2.94 -4.22 12.88
N TYR A 66 2.83 -3.45 13.96
CA TYR A 66 1.95 -3.73 15.10
C TYR A 66 0.89 -2.65 15.31
N ALA A 67 0.79 -1.66 14.42
CA ALA A 67 -0.24 -0.63 14.52
C ALA A 67 -1.64 -1.25 14.40
N THR A 68 -2.51 -0.86 15.32
CA THR A 68 -3.94 -1.21 15.33
C THR A 68 -4.84 -0.03 14.96
N ASP A 69 -4.27 1.18 14.82
CA ASP A 69 -5.00 2.39 14.45
C ASP A 69 -4.41 3.11 13.24
N ALA A 70 -3.91 2.35 12.27
CA ALA A 70 -3.36 2.90 11.04
C ALA A 70 -4.40 3.65 10.18
N PRO A 71 -3.97 4.54 9.27
CA PRO A 71 -4.86 5.38 8.44
C PRO A 71 -5.87 4.55 7.65
N LYS A 72 -7.08 5.08 7.49
CA LYS A 72 -8.18 4.42 6.78
C LYS A 72 -8.17 4.76 5.29
N LEU A 73 -8.64 3.84 4.48
CA LEU A 73 -8.78 4.00 3.04
C LEU A 73 -10.26 4.11 2.65
N TYR A 74 -10.56 5.04 1.75
CA TYR A 74 -11.90 5.20 1.17
C TYR A 74 -11.83 5.39 -0.33
N ASP A 75 -12.82 4.88 -1.06
CA ASP A 75 -12.99 5.24 -2.46
C ASP A 75 -13.75 6.56 -2.65
N SER A 76 -13.87 7.02 -3.89
CA SER A 76 -14.61 8.24 -4.25
C SER A 76 -16.10 8.23 -3.89
N GLN A 77 -16.68 7.06 -3.60
CA GLN A 77 -18.07 6.93 -3.16
C GLN A 77 -18.18 6.81 -1.62
N GLY A 78 -17.07 6.93 -0.90
CA GLY A 78 -17.03 6.81 0.56
C GLY A 78 -17.07 5.36 1.07
N ASN A 79 -16.90 4.35 0.20
CA ASN A 79 -16.81 2.98 0.67
C ASN A 79 -15.48 2.76 1.38
N TYR A 80 -15.53 2.10 2.54
CA TYR A 80 -14.33 1.74 3.28
C TYR A 80 -13.53 0.65 2.55
N ARG A 81 -12.21 0.85 2.45
CA ARG A 81 -11.25 -0.01 1.74
C ARG A 81 -10.14 -0.55 2.65
N GLY A 82 -10.41 -0.62 3.96
CA GLY A 82 -9.46 -1.11 4.95
C GLY A 82 -8.53 -0.03 5.49
N ARG A 83 -7.47 -0.46 6.15
CA ARG A 83 -6.41 0.40 6.70
C ARG A 83 -5.14 0.26 5.89
N LEU A 84 -4.55 1.40 5.52
CA LEU A 84 -3.19 1.47 5.02
C LEU A 84 -2.24 1.09 6.15
N SER A 85 -1.84 -0.17 6.21
CA SER A 85 -1.10 -0.73 7.35
C SER A 85 -0.16 -1.82 6.87
N ASN A 86 1.05 -1.84 7.44
CA ASN A 86 2.01 -2.93 7.31
C ASN A 86 1.75 -4.07 8.30
N ASN A 87 0.78 -3.95 9.21
CA ASN A 87 0.47 -5.00 10.17
C ASN A 87 -0.20 -6.20 9.45
N PRO A 88 0.45 -7.37 9.34
CA PRO A 88 -0.11 -8.51 8.61
C PRO A 88 -1.21 -9.25 9.40
N TYR A 89 -1.37 -8.94 10.69
CA TYR A 89 -2.30 -9.62 11.59
C TYR A 89 -3.62 -8.86 11.79
N ASP A 90 -3.66 -7.58 11.43
CA ASP A 90 -4.89 -6.79 11.50
C ASP A 90 -5.85 -7.22 10.38
N PRO A 91 -7.12 -7.56 10.68
CA PRO A 91 -8.09 -8.02 9.68
C PRO A 91 -8.44 -6.96 8.62
N ASP A 92 -8.29 -5.68 8.96
CA ASP A 92 -8.56 -4.55 8.08
C ASP A 92 -7.33 -4.09 7.30
N SER A 93 -6.16 -4.64 7.59
CA SER A 93 -4.89 -4.22 6.98
C SER A 93 -4.79 -4.59 5.51
N THR A 94 -4.29 -3.65 4.72
CA THR A 94 -3.89 -3.87 3.33
C THR A 94 -2.71 -4.83 3.17
N SER A 95 -1.92 -5.06 4.23
CA SER A 95 -0.82 -6.03 4.23
C SER A 95 -1.22 -7.41 4.74
N ASN A 96 -2.48 -7.63 5.14
CA ASN A 96 -2.96 -8.96 5.50
C ASN A 96 -3.49 -9.71 4.25
N PRO A 97 -2.76 -10.69 3.69
CA PRO A 97 -3.14 -11.38 2.46
C PRO A 97 -4.37 -12.30 2.63
N TYR A 98 -4.74 -12.61 3.87
CA TYR A 98 -5.93 -13.38 4.22
C TYR A 98 -7.12 -12.47 4.59
N GLY A 99 -6.87 -11.18 4.82
CA GLY A 99 -7.87 -10.20 5.19
C GLY A 99 -8.70 -9.72 4.00
N ARG A 100 -9.91 -9.21 4.29
CA ARG A 100 -10.84 -8.70 3.26
C ARG A 100 -10.23 -7.56 2.44
N TYR A 101 -9.37 -6.74 3.01
CA TYR A 101 -8.84 -5.53 2.37
C TYR A 101 -7.39 -5.65 1.87
N GLY A 102 -6.67 -6.71 2.28
CA GLY A 102 -5.31 -7.00 1.80
C GLY A 102 -5.22 -8.18 0.83
N SER A 103 -6.21 -9.08 0.81
CA SER A 103 -6.19 -10.24 -0.07
C SER A 103 -6.30 -9.87 -1.55
N GLN A 104 -5.46 -10.45 -2.40
CA GLN A 104 -5.53 -10.29 -3.87
C GLN A 104 -6.81 -10.89 -4.48
N TYR A 105 -7.54 -11.73 -3.74
CA TYR A 105 -8.76 -12.39 -4.21
C TYR A 105 -10.04 -11.67 -3.78
N SER A 106 -9.95 -10.69 -2.88
CA SER A 106 -11.11 -9.96 -2.39
C SER A 106 -11.50 -8.83 -3.35
N PRO A 107 -12.78 -8.67 -3.73
CA PRO A 107 -13.21 -7.55 -4.57
C PRO A 107 -13.03 -6.19 -3.88
N ASP A 108 -12.99 -6.13 -2.55
CA ASP A 108 -12.82 -4.89 -1.78
C ASP A 108 -11.37 -4.46 -1.57
N SER A 109 -10.43 -5.33 -1.88
CA SER A 109 -9.00 -5.12 -1.67
C SER A 109 -8.41 -4.25 -2.76
N ILE A 110 -7.60 -3.27 -2.35
CA ILE A 110 -6.80 -2.45 -3.28
C ILE A 110 -5.67 -3.27 -3.93
N ASN A 111 -5.38 -4.48 -3.42
CA ASN A 111 -4.41 -5.40 -3.99
C ASN A 111 -5.03 -6.33 -5.05
N ASN A 112 -6.35 -6.29 -5.25
CA ASN A 112 -7.01 -7.08 -6.30
C ASN A 112 -7.17 -6.24 -7.58
N PRO A 113 -6.46 -6.56 -8.68
CA PRO A 113 -6.54 -5.82 -9.95
C PRO A 113 -7.89 -5.99 -10.68
N TYR A 114 -8.72 -6.95 -10.26
CA TYR A 114 -10.08 -7.13 -10.78
C TYR A 114 -11.14 -6.53 -9.84
N GLY A 115 -10.73 -5.93 -8.71
CA GLY A 115 -11.59 -5.33 -7.70
C GLY A 115 -11.30 -3.85 -7.49
N ALA A 116 -11.25 -3.42 -6.22
CA ALA A 116 -10.96 -2.04 -5.84
C ALA A 116 -9.57 -1.54 -6.31
N GLY A 117 -8.63 -2.46 -6.55
CA GLY A 117 -7.29 -2.19 -7.08
C GLY A 117 -7.18 -2.14 -8.60
N ASN A 118 -8.29 -2.08 -9.34
CA ASN A 118 -8.26 -2.13 -10.80
C ASN A 118 -7.43 -0.96 -11.40
N PRO A 119 -6.35 -1.24 -12.15
CA PRO A 119 -5.46 -0.21 -12.68
C PRO A 119 -6.12 0.67 -13.76
N TYR A 120 -7.23 0.22 -14.35
CA TYR A 120 -8.02 1.00 -15.31
C TYR A 120 -9.10 1.86 -14.63
N SER A 121 -9.22 1.78 -13.30
CA SER A 121 -10.10 2.66 -12.53
C SER A 121 -9.47 4.05 -12.43
N ASN A 122 -10.13 5.06 -12.99
CA ASN A 122 -9.76 6.47 -12.81
C ASN A 122 -10.25 7.05 -11.46
N LYS A 123 -10.69 6.20 -10.52
CA LYS A 123 -11.19 6.63 -9.22
C LYS A 123 -10.05 6.63 -8.20
N PRO A 124 -9.76 7.77 -7.55
CA PRO A 124 -8.73 7.82 -6.52
C PRO A 124 -9.16 7.05 -5.27
N ILE A 125 -8.17 6.52 -4.55
CA ILE A 125 -8.31 6.05 -3.17
C ILE A 125 -7.78 7.14 -2.25
N TYR A 126 -8.60 7.53 -1.28
CA TYR A 126 -8.29 8.54 -0.28
C TYR A 126 -7.73 7.90 0.97
N VAL A 127 -6.62 8.45 1.47
CA VAL A 127 -6.06 8.05 2.76
C VAL A 127 -6.46 9.06 3.83
N VAL A 128 -7.11 8.58 4.89
CA VAL A 128 -7.64 9.40 5.97
C VAL A 128 -6.94 9.02 7.27
N PRO A 129 -6.08 9.89 7.83
CA PRO A 129 -5.40 9.62 9.09
C PRO A 129 -6.38 9.40 10.27
N SER A 130 -6.03 8.48 11.17
CA SER A 130 -6.85 8.15 12.35
C SER A 130 -6.82 9.29 13.39
N ARG A 131 -8.00 9.79 13.76
CA ARG A 131 -8.16 10.88 14.74
C ARG A 131 -7.79 10.47 16.15
#